data_AF-A0A956EGL1-F1
#
_entry.id   AF-A0A956EGL1-F1
#
_cell.length_a   1.000
_cell.length_b   1.000
_cell.length_c   1.000
_cell.angle_alpha   90.00
_cell.angle_beta   90.00
_cell.angle_gamma   90.00
#
_symmetry.space_group_name_H-M   'P 1'
#
loop_
_entity.id
_entity.type
_entity.pdbx_description
1 polymer ?
#
loop_
_entity_poly.entity_id
_entity_poly.type
_entity_poly.pdbx_seq_one_letter_code
_entity_poly.pdbx_strand_id
1 'polypeptide(L)'
;MPPFSRPDVTPPLAAPHLLLAALLVVACTGGEVSSDSASASASAPTGAQTMSASGSASASMSASASESSGENSGSASESATSDGTSSTGPGTKYDLLTPDGGDTGMPGECGCGLGEEYSYIWIANAEEGTVSKINTVTMEEEGRYITRPDGNGNPSRTSVSFGGDVAVAIRHGGLTKIYARPSDCVESNGMPGIQTSQGADDILPWGVEECVAWYTEFPATNQRPVAYTQGRLNPATCKYEDTKIWTVTSATPSLPGTGGPGGVIAYLVNGDTGKVEETVDIPDFDGLQLGAYGGAVDMDGNLYFVPMGGITLGKKYLAKVDYSFLTYKLH
;
A
#
# COMPACT_ATOMS: atom_id res chain seq x y z
N MET A 1 19.88 51.21 -73.67
CA MET A 1 18.44 50.94 -73.84
C MET A 1 18.14 49.62 -73.13
N PRO A 2 17.21 49.59 -72.16
CA PRO A 2 16.46 48.37 -71.77
C PRO A 2 15.52 48.00 -72.95
N PRO A 3 14.63 46.95 -72.96
CA PRO A 3 13.85 46.42 -71.82
C PRO A 3 13.25 44.98 -71.94
N PHE A 4 12.36 44.63 -70.98
CA PHE A 4 11.15 43.78 -71.10
C PHE A 4 11.32 42.27 -71.45
N SER A 5 10.49 41.30 -71.05
CA SER A 5 9.21 41.23 -70.33
C SER A 5 8.90 39.76 -69.99
N ARG A 6 7.99 39.56 -69.02
CA ARG A 6 7.23 38.32 -68.68
C ARG A 6 6.22 37.92 -69.80
N PRO A 7 5.18 37.07 -69.60
CA PRO A 7 4.94 35.85 -68.78
C PRO A 7 4.33 34.69 -69.63
N ASP A 8 4.01 33.54 -69.01
CA ASP A 8 2.76 32.74 -69.16
C ASP A 8 2.94 31.41 -68.38
N VAL A 9 1.99 30.71 -67.76
CA VAL A 9 0.57 30.80 -67.41
C VAL A 9 0.38 29.72 -66.31
N THR A 10 -0.37 30.01 -65.25
CA THR A 10 -0.99 29.01 -64.33
C THR A 10 -2.45 28.78 -64.74
N PRO A 11 -3.26 27.76 -64.31
CA PRO A 11 -3.15 26.83 -63.15
C PRO A 11 -3.77 25.41 -63.48
N PRO A 12 -4.51 24.66 -62.62
CA PRO A 12 -4.42 24.29 -61.18
C PRO A 12 -4.54 22.75 -60.88
N LEU A 13 -4.53 22.42 -59.57
CA LEU A 13 -5.35 21.40 -58.87
C LEU A 13 -4.96 19.90 -58.94
N ALA A 14 -4.40 19.39 -57.83
CA ALA A 14 -5.00 18.30 -57.04
C ALA A 14 -4.13 17.95 -55.81
N ALA A 15 -4.69 18.13 -54.62
CA ALA A 15 -4.33 17.47 -53.37
C ALA A 15 -5.66 17.16 -52.64
N PRO A 16 -5.69 16.38 -51.55
CA PRO A 16 -5.00 15.13 -51.24
C PRO A 16 -6.03 14.02 -50.88
N HIS A 17 -5.64 12.74 -50.91
CA HIS A 17 -6.46 11.68 -50.29
C HIS A 17 -5.95 11.37 -48.88
N LEU A 18 -6.68 11.93 -47.90
CA LEU A 18 -6.67 11.52 -46.49
C LEU A 18 -7.66 10.35 -46.35
N LEU A 19 -7.20 9.16 -45.94
CA LEU A 19 -8.09 8.07 -45.55
C LEU A 19 -8.41 8.21 -44.06
N LEU A 20 -9.68 8.53 -43.76
CA LEU A 20 -10.27 8.54 -42.44
C LEU A 20 -11.20 7.30 -42.34
N ALA A 21 -10.94 6.43 -41.37
CA ALA A 21 -11.82 5.30 -41.06
C ALA A 21 -12.95 5.75 -40.12
N ALA A 22 -14.20 5.51 -40.53
CA ALA A 22 -15.40 5.99 -39.85
C ALA A 22 -16.03 4.92 -38.94
N LEU A 23 -16.48 5.39 -37.77
CA LEU A 23 -17.42 4.76 -36.85
C LEU A 23 -18.80 4.56 -37.50
N LEU A 24 -19.46 3.45 -37.15
CA LEU A 24 -20.87 3.17 -37.41
C LEU A 24 -21.73 3.65 -36.22
N VAL A 25 -22.68 4.55 -36.47
CA VAL A 25 -23.84 4.80 -35.60
C VAL A 25 -25.11 4.88 -36.46
N VAL A 26 -26.13 4.16 -36.01
CA VAL A 26 -27.48 4.01 -36.58
C VAL A 26 -28.29 5.29 -36.39
N ALA A 27 -29.00 5.69 -37.45
CA ALA A 27 -30.01 6.75 -37.41
C ALA A 27 -31.41 6.16 -37.22
N CYS A 28 -32.25 6.83 -36.42
CA CYS A 28 -33.68 6.97 -36.68
C CYS A 28 -34.09 8.41 -36.31
N THR A 29 -34.99 8.94 -37.13
CA THR A 29 -35.22 10.34 -37.46
C THR A 29 -36.40 10.99 -36.73
N GLY A 30 -36.39 12.32 -36.68
CA GLY A 30 -37.56 13.20 -36.60
C GLY A 30 -37.54 14.05 -35.32
N GLY A 31 -37.58 15.38 -35.35
CA GLY A 31 -37.66 16.39 -36.41
C GLY A 31 -38.02 17.72 -35.73
N GLU A 32 -37.32 18.80 -36.13
CA GLU A 32 -37.67 20.25 -36.07
C GLU A 32 -38.08 20.84 -34.69
N VAL A 33 -37.66 22.03 -34.23
CA VAL A 33 -37.39 23.32 -34.88
C VAL A 33 -36.53 24.19 -33.94
N SER A 34 -35.70 25.06 -34.52
CA SER A 34 -34.84 26.07 -33.87
C SER A 34 -35.61 27.20 -33.17
N SER A 35 -34.98 27.88 -32.20
CA SER A 35 -34.79 29.35 -32.17
C SER A 35 -33.94 29.82 -30.98
N ASP A 36 -32.99 30.70 -31.29
CA ASP A 36 -32.08 31.43 -30.39
C ASP A 36 -32.78 32.38 -29.41
N SER A 37 -32.16 32.64 -28.25
CA SER A 37 -31.57 33.94 -27.89
C SER A 37 -31.46 34.18 -26.37
N ALA A 38 -30.37 34.85 -26.01
CA ALA A 38 -29.95 35.23 -24.67
C ALA A 38 -30.85 36.27 -23.98
N SER A 39 -30.88 36.26 -22.64
CA SER A 39 -30.54 37.43 -21.81
C SER A 39 -30.60 37.08 -20.31
N ALA A 40 -29.64 37.63 -19.57
CA ALA A 40 -29.59 37.64 -18.12
C ALA A 40 -30.73 38.47 -17.49
N SER A 41 -31.16 38.11 -16.28
CA SER A 41 -31.28 38.99 -15.09
C SER A 41 -31.96 38.27 -13.92
N ALA A 42 -31.60 38.70 -12.71
CA ALA A 42 -31.83 38.10 -11.40
C ALA A 42 -33.28 38.10 -10.89
N SER A 43 -33.60 37.15 -9.98
CA SER A 43 -34.12 37.37 -8.61
C SER A 43 -34.72 36.07 -8.05
N ALA A 44 -34.39 35.73 -6.80
CA ALA A 44 -35.05 34.71 -5.96
C ALA A 44 -36.44 35.21 -5.47
N PRO A 45 -37.26 34.49 -4.66
CA PRO A 45 -37.09 33.18 -4.00
C PRO A 45 -38.36 32.28 -3.98
N THR A 46 -38.32 31.22 -3.15
CA THR A 46 -39.42 30.47 -2.49
C THR A 46 -40.28 29.48 -3.29
N GLY A 47 -40.44 28.27 -2.75
CA GLY A 47 -41.65 27.46 -2.97
C GLY A 47 -41.41 25.95 -2.99
N ALA A 48 -41.87 25.28 -1.94
CA ALA A 48 -41.72 23.86 -1.61
C ALA A 48 -42.52 22.86 -2.49
N GLN A 49 -42.31 21.57 -2.17
CA GLN A 49 -43.15 20.38 -2.42
C GLN A 49 -42.97 19.74 -3.83
N THR A 50 -42.93 18.42 -4.08
CA THR A 50 -43.32 17.22 -3.33
C THR A 50 -42.81 15.94 -4.07
N MET A 51 -42.82 14.81 -3.33
CA MET A 51 -43.08 13.41 -3.74
C MET A 51 -42.20 12.66 -4.77
N SER A 52 -41.51 11.66 -4.23
CA SER A 52 -41.53 10.22 -4.59
C SER A 52 -42.07 9.75 -5.94
N ALA A 53 -41.25 8.92 -6.61
CA ALA A 53 -41.72 7.76 -7.37
C ALA A 53 -40.70 6.60 -7.31
N SER A 54 -41.23 5.42 -6.96
CA SER A 54 -40.76 4.05 -7.23
C SER A 54 -40.13 3.93 -8.64
N GLY A 55 -39.05 3.21 -8.92
CA GLY A 55 -38.70 1.84 -8.53
C GLY A 55 -38.76 0.95 -9.78
N SER A 56 -37.63 0.40 -10.23
CA SER A 56 -37.48 -0.99 -10.69
C SER A 56 -36.05 -1.32 -11.11
N ALA A 57 -35.71 -2.59 -10.94
CA ALA A 57 -34.37 -3.17 -10.85
C ALA A 57 -33.67 -3.46 -12.19
N SER A 58 -32.36 -3.67 -12.12
CA SER A 58 -31.70 -4.70 -12.92
C SER A 58 -30.49 -5.30 -12.21
N ALA A 59 -30.43 -6.62 -12.31
CA ALA A 59 -29.52 -7.53 -11.64
C ALA A 59 -28.09 -7.44 -12.18
N SER A 60 -27.13 -7.76 -11.32
CA SER A 60 -25.80 -8.24 -11.74
C SER A 60 -25.39 -9.46 -10.93
N MET A 61 -24.92 -10.47 -11.66
CA MET A 61 -24.61 -11.82 -11.19
C MET A 61 -23.31 -11.82 -10.38
N SER A 62 -23.35 -12.34 -9.16
CA SER A 62 -22.17 -12.76 -8.40
C SER A 62 -22.09 -14.29 -8.39
N ALA A 63 -20.97 -14.83 -8.83
CA ALA A 63 -20.63 -16.24 -8.66
C ALA A 63 -19.69 -16.34 -7.44
N SER A 64 -20.27 -16.71 -6.30
CA SER A 64 -19.55 -17.15 -5.11
C SER A 64 -19.59 -18.68 -5.08
N ALA A 65 -18.43 -19.32 -5.03
CA ALA A 65 -18.33 -20.74 -4.70
C ALA A 65 -18.13 -20.86 -3.18
N SER A 66 -19.18 -21.32 -2.51
CA SER A 66 -19.16 -21.84 -1.15
C SER A 66 -18.80 -23.32 -1.18
N GLU A 67 -18.00 -23.78 -0.20
CA GLU A 67 -18.03 -25.18 0.20
C GLU A 67 -18.38 -25.31 1.69
N SER A 68 -19.06 -26.42 1.96
CA SER A 68 -20.05 -26.65 2.99
C SER A 68 -19.45 -27.01 4.34
N SER A 69 -20.12 -26.52 5.38
CA SER A 69 -20.12 -27.07 6.73
C SER A 69 -20.59 -28.52 6.75
N GLY A 70 -19.97 -29.32 7.62
CA GLY A 70 -20.45 -30.61 8.07
C GLY A 70 -20.19 -30.72 9.57
N GLU A 71 -21.25 -30.54 10.36
CA GLU A 71 -21.25 -30.76 11.81
C GLU A 71 -21.32 -32.25 12.11
N ASN A 72 -20.54 -32.72 13.10
CA ASN A 72 -21.02 -33.76 14.00
C ASN A 72 -20.46 -33.57 15.42
N SER A 73 -21.39 -33.48 16.36
CA SER A 73 -21.20 -33.34 17.80
C SER A 73 -20.66 -34.62 18.44
N GLY A 74 -19.86 -34.46 19.49
CA GLY A 74 -19.39 -35.55 20.35
C GLY A 74 -18.60 -35.04 21.54
N SER A 75 -19.29 -34.55 22.56
CA SER A 75 -18.71 -34.28 23.89
C SER A 75 -18.27 -35.59 24.55
N ALA A 76 -17.05 -35.61 25.10
CA ALA A 76 -16.69 -36.43 26.24
C ALA A 76 -15.71 -35.65 27.12
N SER A 77 -16.22 -35.25 28.29
CA SER A 77 -15.45 -34.79 29.44
C SER A 77 -14.71 -35.97 30.04
N GLU A 78 -13.40 -35.87 30.24
CA GLU A 78 -12.73 -36.56 31.34
C GLU A 78 -11.65 -35.66 31.95
N SER A 79 -11.84 -35.38 33.24
CA SER A 79 -10.83 -34.82 34.13
C SER A 79 -9.82 -35.92 34.47
N ALA A 80 -8.53 -35.63 34.38
CA ALA A 80 -7.52 -36.41 35.08
C ALA A 80 -6.44 -35.47 35.62
N THR A 81 -6.48 -35.30 36.93
CA THR A 81 -5.42 -34.70 37.74
C THR A 81 -4.31 -35.73 37.95
N SER A 82 -3.10 -35.19 38.08
CA SER A 82 -1.98 -35.71 38.89
C SER A 82 -0.96 -36.66 38.25
N ASP A 83 0.25 -36.09 38.21
CA ASP A 83 1.49 -36.59 38.82
C ASP A 83 2.55 -37.23 37.94
N GLY A 84 3.77 -36.79 38.23
CA GLY A 84 4.95 -37.01 37.42
C GLY A 84 5.43 -38.46 37.41
N THR A 85 6.06 -38.83 36.31
CA THR A 85 7.18 -39.77 36.29
C THR A 85 7.97 -39.57 35.00
N SER A 86 9.27 -39.40 35.16
CA SER A 86 10.27 -39.39 34.10
C SER A 86 10.23 -40.67 33.26
N SER A 87 10.17 -40.56 31.94
CA SER A 87 10.57 -41.66 31.06
C SER A 87 11.53 -41.17 29.98
N THR A 88 12.72 -41.77 30.00
CA THR A 88 13.81 -41.63 29.06
C THR A 88 13.48 -42.38 27.78
N GLY A 89 13.17 -41.65 26.70
CA GLY A 89 13.09 -42.14 25.33
C GLY A 89 13.49 -41.02 24.37
N PRO A 90 13.96 -41.32 23.14
CA PRO A 90 14.40 -40.32 22.17
C PRO A 90 13.17 -39.68 21.51
N GLY A 91 12.40 -38.94 22.31
CA GLY A 91 11.38 -38.03 21.79
C GLY A 91 12.05 -36.85 21.10
N THR A 92 11.47 -36.41 20.00
CA THR A 92 11.78 -35.13 19.36
C THR A 92 11.76 -34.04 20.43
N LYS A 93 12.94 -33.52 20.76
CA LYS A 93 13.07 -32.38 21.66
C LYS A 93 12.63 -31.15 20.88
N TYR A 94 11.39 -30.75 21.06
CA TYR A 94 11.01 -29.38 20.77
C TYR A 94 11.62 -28.55 21.89
N ASP A 95 12.60 -27.71 21.56
CA ASP A 95 13.12 -26.68 22.46
C ASP A 95 12.06 -25.58 22.56
N LEU A 96 10.95 -25.94 23.19
CA LEU A 96 9.98 -24.96 23.65
C LEU A 96 10.60 -24.38 24.91
N LEU A 97 11.36 -23.30 24.73
CA LEU A 97 11.48 -22.30 25.78
C LEU A 97 10.06 -22.07 26.30
N THR A 98 9.87 -22.26 27.61
CA THR A 98 8.62 -22.03 28.31
C THR A 98 7.99 -20.72 27.79
N PRO A 99 6.70 -20.70 27.38
CA PRO A 99 6.08 -19.48 26.84
C PRO A 99 6.03 -18.29 27.81
N ASP A 100 6.45 -18.47 29.06
CA ASP A 100 6.56 -17.41 30.07
C ASP A 100 8.00 -16.86 30.19
N GLY A 101 8.69 -16.74 29.07
CA GLY A 101 9.96 -16.03 28.94
C GLY A 101 9.78 -14.52 28.91
N GLY A 102 8.99 -13.95 29.82
CA GLY A 102 9.17 -12.57 30.20
C GLY A 102 10.57 -12.45 30.77
N ASP A 103 11.50 -11.96 29.94
CA ASP A 103 12.88 -11.68 30.33
C ASP A 103 12.85 -10.66 31.46
N THR A 104 12.82 -11.15 32.70
CA THR A 104 13.12 -10.34 33.88
C THR A 104 14.60 -10.04 33.83
N GLY A 105 14.89 -8.92 33.16
CA GLY A 105 16.21 -8.56 32.69
C GLY A 105 17.35 -8.77 33.68
N MET A 106 18.47 -9.21 33.11
CA MET A 106 19.77 -8.85 33.65
C MET A 106 19.95 -7.33 33.48
N PRO A 107 20.48 -6.60 34.49
CA PRO A 107 20.71 -5.18 34.37
C PRO A 107 21.81 -4.91 33.32
N GLY A 108 21.41 -4.58 32.09
CA GLY A 108 22.30 -4.23 30.98
C GLY A 108 22.05 -4.94 29.65
N GLU A 109 21.15 -5.92 29.59
CA GLU A 109 20.72 -6.52 28.33
C GLU A 109 19.34 -5.96 27.99
N CYS A 110 19.29 -5.15 26.93
CA CYS A 110 18.03 -4.87 26.26
C CYS A 110 17.47 -6.24 25.83
N GLY A 111 16.51 -6.76 26.59
CA GLY A 111 15.90 -8.06 26.32
C GLY A 111 15.53 -8.16 24.85
N CYS A 112 15.73 -9.33 24.26
CA CYS A 112 15.35 -9.58 22.87
C CYS A 112 13.84 -9.35 22.74
N GLY A 113 13.49 -8.17 22.23
CA GLY A 113 12.17 -7.58 22.39
C GLY A 113 11.04 -8.52 21.99
N LEU A 114 10.08 -8.66 22.90
CA LEU A 114 8.64 -8.50 22.70
C LEU A 114 8.05 -8.43 24.12
N GLY A 115 8.38 -7.37 24.86
CA GLY A 115 7.49 -7.01 25.97
C GLY A 115 6.08 -6.82 25.41
N GLU A 116 5.04 -7.07 26.22
CA GLU A 116 3.63 -6.92 25.83
C GLU A 116 3.32 -5.56 25.15
N GLU A 117 4.18 -4.56 25.38
CA GLU A 117 4.15 -3.23 24.77
C GLU A 117 4.30 -3.19 23.23
N TYR A 118 4.71 -4.29 22.57
CA TYR A 118 4.85 -4.36 21.11
C TYR A 118 4.00 -5.45 20.45
N SER A 119 3.03 -6.01 21.18
CA SER A 119 2.15 -7.10 20.73
C SER A 119 1.07 -6.60 19.76
N TYR A 120 1.46 -6.02 18.63
CA TYR A 120 0.55 -5.47 17.61
C TYR A 120 0.61 -6.24 16.29
N ILE A 121 -0.54 -6.38 15.65
CA ILE A 121 -0.65 -6.72 14.23
C ILE A 121 -1.20 -5.51 13.47
N TRP A 122 -0.61 -5.25 12.30
CA TRP A 122 -0.96 -4.14 11.43
C TRP A 122 -1.64 -4.63 10.16
N ILE A 123 -2.88 -4.22 9.94
CA ILE A 123 -3.72 -4.69 8.83
C ILE A 123 -3.93 -3.55 7.82
N ALA A 124 -3.55 -3.78 6.57
CA ALA A 124 -3.82 -2.86 5.48
C ALA A 124 -5.24 -3.01 4.95
N ASN A 125 -6.07 -1.99 5.15
CA ASN A 125 -7.46 -1.93 4.71
C ASN A 125 -7.50 -1.20 3.36
N ALA A 126 -7.32 -1.97 2.29
CA ALA A 126 -7.07 -1.41 0.96
C ALA A 126 -8.25 -0.60 0.40
N GLU A 127 -9.49 -1.00 0.70
CA GLU A 127 -10.70 -0.35 0.19
C GLU A 127 -11.05 0.92 0.96
N GLU A 128 -10.67 0.96 2.24
CA GLU A 128 -10.88 2.08 3.15
C GLU A 128 -9.73 3.10 3.12
N GLY A 129 -8.60 2.74 2.51
CA GLY A 129 -7.39 3.57 2.48
C GLY A 129 -6.70 3.78 3.81
N THR A 130 -6.96 2.87 4.76
CA THR A 130 -6.46 2.95 6.13
C THR A 130 -5.59 1.75 6.50
N VAL A 131 -4.92 1.85 7.64
CA VAL A 131 -4.26 0.74 8.32
C VAL A 131 -4.77 0.65 9.75
N SER A 132 -5.14 -0.56 10.17
CA SER A 132 -5.56 -0.87 11.55
C SER A 132 -4.38 -1.34 12.39
N LYS A 133 -4.29 -0.85 13.62
CA LYS A 133 -3.41 -1.35 14.69
C LYS A 133 -4.24 -2.17 15.66
N ILE A 134 -4.00 -3.47 15.72
CA ILE A 134 -4.76 -4.40 16.58
C ILE A 134 -3.82 -4.96 17.62
N ASN A 135 -4.19 -4.81 18.90
CA ASN A 135 -3.50 -5.46 20.00
C ASN A 135 -3.78 -6.96 19.96
N THR A 136 -2.73 -7.76 19.85
CA THR A 136 -2.84 -9.21 19.67
C THR A 136 -3.18 -9.95 20.96
N VAL A 137 -3.08 -9.29 22.12
CA VAL A 137 -3.44 -9.84 23.43
C VAL A 137 -4.91 -9.58 23.73
N THR A 138 -5.32 -8.31 23.66
CA THR A 138 -6.72 -7.91 23.93
C THR A 138 -7.66 -8.18 22.76
N MET A 139 -7.10 -8.35 21.55
CA MET A 139 -7.82 -8.46 20.28
C MET A 139 -8.63 -7.19 19.92
N GLU A 140 -8.26 -6.04 20.51
CA GLU A 140 -8.91 -4.76 20.25
C GLU A 140 -8.14 -3.96 19.18
N GLU A 141 -8.87 -3.33 18.27
CA GLU A 141 -8.29 -2.33 17.37
C GLU A 141 -8.11 -1.04 18.14
N GLU A 142 -6.85 -0.70 18.43
CA GLU A 142 -6.46 0.48 19.23
C GLU A 142 -6.23 1.72 18.37
N GLY A 143 -6.30 1.60 17.03
CA GLY A 143 -6.20 2.75 16.15
C GLY A 143 -6.37 2.40 14.68
N ARG A 144 -6.87 3.36 13.91
CA ARG A 144 -7.07 3.28 12.46
C ARG A 144 -6.60 4.55 11.78
N TYR A 145 -5.65 4.40 10.86
CA TYR A 145 -4.87 5.52 10.33
C TYR A 145 -5.07 5.66 8.82
N ILE A 146 -5.40 6.86 8.33
CA ILE A 146 -5.37 7.17 6.90
C ILE A 146 -3.92 7.06 6.41
N THR A 147 -3.72 6.43 5.25
CA THR A 147 -2.36 6.15 4.75
C THR A 147 -1.84 7.16 3.73
N ARG A 148 -2.68 8.03 3.17
CA ARG A 148 -2.26 9.09 2.23
C ARG A 148 -2.91 10.44 2.55
N PRO A 149 -2.24 11.57 2.24
CA PRO A 149 -2.81 12.92 2.40
C PRO A 149 -4.15 13.14 1.70
N ASP A 150 -4.36 12.49 0.57
CA ASP A 150 -5.59 12.60 -0.24
C ASP A 150 -6.71 11.67 0.25
N GLY A 151 -6.49 10.88 1.30
CA GLY A 151 -7.44 9.87 1.79
C GLY A 151 -7.64 8.67 0.86
N ASN A 152 -7.07 8.69 -0.35
CA ASN A 152 -7.21 7.64 -1.36
C ASN A 152 -6.07 6.63 -1.26
N GLY A 153 -5.75 6.25 -0.02
CA GLY A 153 -4.85 5.15 0.27
C GLY A 153 -5.36 3.88 -0.41
N ASN A 154 -4.49 3.14 -1.08
CA ASN A 154 -4.74 1.74 -1.39
C ASN A 154 -3.59 0.95 -0.80
N PRO A 155 -3.47 0.89 0.54
CA PRO A 155 -2.35 0.26 1.21
C PRO A 155 -2.30 -1.22 0.84
N SER A 156 -1.08 -1.76 0.69
CA SER A 156 -0.90 -3.10 0.16
C SER A 156 -0.15 -4.04 1.08
N ARG A 157 1.01 -3.62 1.57
CA ARG A 157 1.83 -4.41 2.48
C ARG A 157 2.31 -3.51 3.60
N THR A 158 2.50 -4.16 4.73
CA THR A 158 3.07 -3.59 5.94
C THR A 158 4.40 -4.29 6.21
N SER A 159 5.35 -3.54 6.77
CA SER A 159 6.54 -4.09 7.40
C SER A 159 6.68 -3.44 8.76
N VAL A 160 6.97 -4.24 9.78
CA VAL A 160 7.06 -3.79 11.17
C VAL A 160 8.52 -3.81 11.58
N SER A 161 8.98 -2.71 12.16
CA SER A 161 10.34 -2.61 12.72
C SER A 161 10.45 -3.38 14.04
N PHE A 162 11.67 -3.63 14.52
CA PHE A 162 11.87 -4.18 15.87
C PHE A 162 11.31 -3.30 16.99
N GLY A 163 11.08 -2.01 16.74
CA GLY A 163 10.42 -1.09 17.68
C GLY A 163 8.89 -1.08 17.59
N GLY A 164 8.28 -1.94 16.76
CA GLY A 164 6.83 -2.03 16.58
C GLY A 164 6.24 -1.06 15.55
N ASP A 165 6.97 -0.01 15.17
CA ASP A 165 6.53 0.95 14.14
C ASP A 165 6.30 0.24 12.80
N VAL A 166 5.27 0.66 12.07
CA VAL A 166 4.92 0.09 10.76
C VAL A 166 5.29 1.04 9.63
N ALA A 167 5.80 0.47 8.53
CA ALA A 167 5.91 1.10 7.23
C ALA A 167 4.93 0.45 6.27
N VAL A 168 4.20 1.26 5.50
CA VAL A 168 3.08 0.83 4.67
C VAL A 168 3.31 1.27 3.23
N ALA A 169 3.50 0.30 2.32
CA ALA A 169 3.55 0.59 0.89
C ALA A 169 2.15 0.68 0.31
N ILE A 170 1.91 1.72 -0.50
CA ILE A 170 0.60 2.02 -1.08
C ILE A 170 0.62 1.72 -2.58
N ARG A 171 -0.37 0.96 -3.08
CA ARG A 171 -0.40 0.51 -4.48
C ARG A 171 -0.32 1.66 -5.48
N HIS A 172 -0.95 2.79 -5.17
CA HIS A 172 -0.98 3.99 -6.01
C HIS A 172 0.30 4.85 -5.91
N GLY A 173 1.37 4.32 -5.33
CA GLY A 173 2.57 5.06 -4.97
C GLY A 173 2.47 5.63 -3.56
N GLY A 174 3.61 5.76 -2.91
CA GLY A 174 3.72 6.31 -1.57
C GLY A 174 4.12 5.27 -0.53
N LEU A 175 4.80 5.77 0.50
CA LEU A 175 5.23 5.03 1.68
C LEU A 175 4.88 5.86 2.92
N THR A 176 4.24 5.23 3.89
CA THR A 176 3.84 5.89 5.16
C THR A 176 4.43 5.14 6.33
N LYS A 177 4.99 5.88 7.29
CA LYS A 177 5.34 5.32 8.60
C LYS A 177 4.32 5.74 9.63
N ILE A 178 3.95 4.81 10.51
CA ILE A 178 3.09 5.05 11.67
C ILE A 178 3.82 4.53 12.90
N TYR A 179 3.91 5.36 13.94
CA TYR A 179 4.45 4.97 15.24
C TYR A 179 3.51 4.00 15.94
N ALA A 180 4.07 2.98 16.58
CA ALA A 180 3.25 2.05 17.37
C ALA A 180 2.77 2.69 18.69
N ARG A 181 3.65 3.45 19.34
CA ARG A 181 3.42 4.02 20.66
C ARG A 181 3.09 5.51 20.59
N PRO A 182 2.03 5.96 21.28
CA PRO A 182 1.72 7.38 21.40
C PRO A 182 2.87 8.24 21.95
N SER A 183 3.75 7.67 22.77
CA SER A 183 4.90 8.37 23.34
C SER A 183 6.00 8.73 22.34
N ASP A 184 6.03 8.05 21.18
CA ASP A 184 6.99 8.35 20.10
C ASP A 184 6.41 9.36 19.08
N CYS A 185 5.11 9.65 19.17
CA CYS A 185 4.42 10.62 18.30
C CYS A 185 4.81 12.06 18.66
N VAL A 186 4.74 12.96 17.68
CA VAL A 186 5.27 14.33 17.81
C VAL A 186 4.17 15.33 17.53
N GLU A 187 3.98 16.26 18.47
CA GLU A 187 3.08 17.40 18.31
C GLU A 187 3.44 18.22 17.06
N SER A 188 2.47 18.42 16.18
CA SER A 188 2.67 18.93 14.83
C SER A 188 1.57 19.90 14.37
N ASN A 189 0.42 19.95 15.05
CA ASN A 189 -0.75 20.70 14.60
C ASN A 189 -1.18 21.84 15.56
N GLY A 190 -0.52 21.96 16.71
CA GLY A 190 -0.74 23.00 17.71
C GLY A 190 -1.91 22.73 18.66
N MET A 191 -2.50 21.53 18.65
CA MET A 191 -3.58 21.16 19.56
C MET A 191 -3.03 20.68 20.91
N PRO A 192 -3.77 20.81 22.02
CA PRO A 192 -3.29 20.34 23.31
C PRO A 192 -3.17 18.81 23.37
N GLY A 193 -1.94 18.31 23.44
CA GLY A 193 -1.63 16.89 23.62
C GLY A 193 -1.59 16.14 22.29
N ILE A 194 -1.03 14.93 22.31
CA ILE A 194 -0.92 14.09 21.10
C ILE A 194 -2.31 13.67 20.65
N GLN A 195 -2.63 14.00 19.39
CA GLN A 195 -3.84 13.53 18.71
C GLN A 195 -3.52 12.27 17.91
N THR A 196 -4.12 11.16 18.30
CA THR A 196 -4.02 9.88 17.59
C THR A 196 -5.33 9.13 17.72
N SER A 197 -5.66 8.37 16.67
CA SER A 197 -6.75 7.40 16.71
C SER A 197 -6.66 6.49 17.94
N GLN A 198 -7.79 6.29 18.62
CA GLN A 198 -7.96 5.40 19.77
C GLN A 198 -8.79 4.14 19.46
N GLY A 199 -9.17 3.93 18.19
CA GLY A 199 -9.84 2.70 17.79
C GLY A 199 -10.44 2.74 16.37
N ALA A 200 -11.15 1.67 16.02
CA ALA A 200 -11.67 1.43 14.67
C ALA A 200 -12.57 2.55 14.10
N ASP A 201 -13.35 3.19 14.97
CA ASP A 201 -14.31 4.24 14.61
C ASP A 201 -13.73 5.67 14.76
N ASP A 202 -12.50 5.79 15.26
CA ASP A 202 -11.82 7.06 15.53
C ASP A 202 -10.77 7.35 14.46
N ILE A 203 -11.23 7.51 13.21
CA ILE A 203 -10.33 7.81 12.08
C ILE A 203 -10.11 9.32 12.01
N LEU A 204 -8.96 9.77 12.47
CA LEU A 204 -8.61 11.19 12.43
C LEU A 204 -8.31 11.66 11.00
N PRO A 205 -8.71 12.88 10.61
CA PRO A 205 -8.33 13.46 9.33
C PRO A 205 -6.81 13.58 9.16
N TRP A 206 -6.35 13.60 7.91
CA TRP A 206 -4.94 13.85 7.62
C TRP A 206 -4.49 15.22 8.18
N GLY A 207 -3.30 15.27 8.78
CA GLY A 207 -2.77 16.47 9.44
C GLY A 207 -3.33 16.71 10.85
N VAL A 208 -4.32 15.93 11.29
CA VAL A 208 -4.73 15.85 12.70
C VAL A 208 -4.06 14.67 13.39
N GLU A 209 -3.94 13.53 12.70
CA GLU A 209 -3.23 12.34 13.20
C GLU A 209 -1.72 12.57 13.32
N GLU A 210 -1.18 12.48 14.54
CA GLU A 210 0.22 12.79 14.87
C GLU A 210 1.09 11.56 15.08
N CYS A 211 0.49 10.36 15.13
CA CYS A 211 1.24 9.10 15.12
C CYS A 211 1.56 8.61 13.70
N VAL A 212 1.00 9.22 12.66
CA VAL A 212 1.55 9.13 11.30
C VAL A 212 2.86 9.94 11.28
N ALA A 213 3.99 9.24 11.35
CA ALA A 213 5.31 9.85 11.49
C ALA A 213 5.72 10.66 10.25
N TRP A 214 5.50 10.08 9.07
CA TRP A 214 5.79 10.73 7.79
C TRP A 214 5.09 9.99 6.64
N TYR A 215 4.94 10.71 5.53
CA TYR A 215 4.55 10.18 4.22
C TYR A 215 5.55 10.64 3.16
N THR A 216 5.99 9.68 2.34
CA THR A 216 6.88 9.93 1.22
C THR A 216 6.17 9.56 -0.06
N GLU A 217 5.96 10.53 -0.94
CA GLU A 217 5.40 10.30 -2.27
C GLU A 217 6.46 9.73 -3.21
N PHE A 218 6.05 8.78 -4.06
CA PHE A 218 6.87 8.22 -5.13
C PHE A 218 6.23 8.51 -6.49
N PRO A 219 7.00 8.82 -7.53
CA PRO A 219 6.49 9.06 -8.88
C PRO A 219 6.14 7.75 -9.58
N ALA A 220 5.29 6.92 -8.96
CA ALA A 220 4.91 5.60 -9.43
C ALA A 220 3.41 5.35 -9.22
N THR A 221 2.82 4.53 -10.08
CA THR A 221 1.43 4.07 -9.96
C THR A 221 1.32 2.65 -9.42
N ASN A 222 2.46 2.03 -9.12
CA ASN A 222 2.58 0.69 -8.56
C ASN A 222 3.73 0.65 -7.56
N GLN A 223 3.40 0.50 -6.28
CA GLN A 223 4.36 0.28 -5.20
C GLN A 223 3.81 -0.74 -4.21
N ARG A 224 4.61 -1.76 -3.92
CA ARG A 224 4.09 -2.98 -3.30
C ARG A 224 5.04 -3.52 -2.24
N PRO A 225 6.27 -3.96 -2.56
CA PRO A 225 7.20 -4.39 -1.52
C PRO A 225 7.48 -3.29 -0.50
N VAL A 226 7.52 -3.67 0.77
CA VAL A 226 8.03 -2.86 1.87
C VAL A 226 8.73 -3.82 2.84
N ALA A 227 9.93 -3.48 3.28
CA ALA A 227 10.67 -4.29 4.24
C ALA A 227 11.64 -3.41 5.04
N TYR A 228 11.52 -3.42 6.37
CA TYR A 228 12.51 -2.82 7.26
C TYR A 228 13.82 -3.61 7.21
N THR A 229 14.93 -2.88 7.24
CA THR A 229 16.22 -3.40 7.72
C THR A 229 16.20 -3.46 9.24
N GLN A 230 17.07 -4.29 9.84
CA GLN A 230 17.16 -4.42 11.30
C GLN A 230 17.49 -3.12 12.05
N GLY A 231 18.19 -2.17 11.43
CA GLY A 231 18.80 -1.05 12.13
C GLY A 231 19.90 -1.49 13.09
N ARG A 232 20.17 -0.69 14.11
CA ARG A 232 21.18 -0.94 15.14
C ARG A 232 20.60 -0.72 16.53
N LEU A 233 20.67 -1.74 17.38
CA LEU A 233 20.27 -1.60 18.77
C LEU A 233 21.22 -0.66 19.53
N ASN A 234 20.67 0.38 20.13
CA ASN A 234 21.37 1.23 21.09
C ASN A 234 21.21 0.63 22.50
N PRO A 235 22.29 0.09 23.11
CA PRO A 235 22.21 -0.58 24.42
C PRO A 235 21.93 0.37 25.59
N ALA A 236 22.11 1.68 25.41
CA ALA A 236 21.82 2.66 26.45
C ALA A 236 20.34 3.03 26.52
N THR A 237 19.64 3.01 25.37
CA THR A 237 18.23 3.42 25.25
C THR A 237 17.30 2.24 25.00
N CYS A 238 17.85 1.07 24.65
CA CYS A 238 17.12 -0.11 24.19
C CYS A 238 16.18 0.17 23.02
N LYS A 239 16.54 1.13 22.16
CA LYS A 239 15.85 1.43 20.90
C LYS A 239 16.70 0.99 19.71
N TYR A 240 16.05 0.55 18.65
CA TYR A 240 16.70 0.37 17.35
C TYR A 240 16.78 1.71 16.64
N GLU A 241 17.99 2.08 16.24
CA GLU A 241 18.34 3.31 15.53
C GLU A 241 18.82 2.96 14.12
N ASP A 242 18.99 3.95 13.25
CA ASP A 242 19.49 3.77 11.87
C ASP A 242 18.67 2.76 11.05
N THR A 243 17.38 2.61 11.36
CA THR A 243 16.49 1.73 10.58
C THR A 243 16.30 2.32 9.19
N LYS A 244 16.35 1.45 8.18
CA LYS A 244 16.00 1.78 6.79
C LYS A 244 14.82 0.94 6.33
N ILE A 245 14.17 1.38 5.28
CA ILE A 245 13.04 0.68 4.66
C ILE A 245 13.35 0.53 3.18
N TRP A 246 13.35 -0.71 2.72
CA TRP A 246 13.31 -1.01 1.30
C TRP A 246 11.88 -0.95 0.78
N THR A 247 11.68 -0.34 -0.37
CA THR A 247 10.44 -0.43 -1.14
C THR A 247 10.73 -0.51 -2.63
N VAL A 248 9.82 -1.06 -3.42
CA VAL A 248 10.02 -1.25 -4.86
C VAL A 248 8.81 -0.75 -5.63
N THR A 249 9.07 -0.02 -6.71
CA THR A 249 8.05 0.46 -7.64
C THR A 249 8.28 -0.08 -9.05
N SER A 250 7.26 -0.06 -9.89
CA SER A 250 7.47 -0.17 -11.34
C SER A 250 8.13 1.09 -11.87
N ALA A 251 9.13 0.94 -12.75
CA ALA A 251 9.86 2.08 -13.33
C ALA A 251 8.98 2.94 -14.26
N THR A 252 8.04 2.29 -14.96
CA THR A 252 7.10 2.95 -15.87
C THR A 252 5.71 3.00 -15.23
N PRO A 253 5.11 4.18 -15.06
CA PRO A 253 3.71 4.31 -14.62
C PRO A 253 2.70 3.71 -15.61
N SER A 254 1.53 3.31 -15.10
CA SER A 254 0.39 2.84 -15.88
C SER A 254 -0.92 3.25 -15.16
N LEU A 255 -1.96 2.40 -15.19
CA LEU A 255 -3.18 2.62 -14.42
C LEU A 255 -2.87 2.59 -12.90
N PRO A 256 -3.69 3.25 -12.06
CA PRO A 256 -3.54 3.17 -10.61
C PRO A 256 -3.49 1.72 -10.12
N GLY A 257 -2.45 1.39 -9.36
CA GLY A 257 -2.21 0.05 -8.85
C GLY A 257 -1.51 -0.89 -9.84
N THR A 258 -1.13 -0.41 -11.04
CA THR A 258 -0.37 -1.20 -12.02
C THR A 258 0.84 -0.45 -12.58
N GLY A 259 1.83 -1.22 -13.01
CA GLY A 259 3.02 -0.76 -13.72
C GLY A 259 2.93 -0.98 -15.22
N GLY A 260 3.63 -0.13 -15.96
CA GLY A 260 3.79 -0.22 -17.40
C GLY A 260 4.97 -1.11 -17.81
N PRO A 261 5.17 -1.32 -19.12
CA PRO A 261 6.30 -2.08 -19.63
C PRO A 261 7.63 -1.45 -19.20
N GLY A 262 8.57 -2.27 -18.73
CA GLY A 262 9.89 -1.84 -18.27
C GLY A 262 10.35 -2.59 -17.02
N GLY A 263 11.36 -2.02 -16.37
CA GLY A 263 11.96 -2.55 -15.15
C GLY A 263 11.19 -2.19 -13.87
N VAL A 264 11.83 -2.44 -12.74
CA VAL A 264 11.44 -1.91 -11.42
C VAL A 264 12.56 -1.07 -10.84
N ILE A 265 12.23 -0.26 -9.83
CA ILE A 265 13.18 0.57 -9.10
C ILE A 265 13.05 0.23 -7.62
N ALA A 266 14.16 -0.17 -6.99
CA ALA A 266 14.24 -0.35 -5.55
C ALA A 266 14.75 0.93 -4.89
N TYR A 267 14.10 1.36 -3.81
CA TYR A 267 14.46 2.54 -3.05
C TYR A 267 14.81 2.15 -1.62
N LEU A 268 15.93 2.70 -1.13
CA LEU A 268 16.27 2.65 0.28
C LEU A 268 15.86 3.96 0.93
N VAL A 269 14.97 3.87 1.91
CA VAL A 269 14.36 5.02 2.59
C VAL A 269 14.85 5.06 4.03
N ASN A 270 15.20 6.25 4.52
CA ASN A 270 15.51 6.49 5.92
C ASN A 270 14.26 6.24 6.78
N GLY A 271 14.33 5.31 7.74
CA GLY A 271 13.18 4.92 8.56
C GLY A 271 12.67 6.01 9.50
N ASP A 272 13.52 6.97 9.88
CA ASP A 272 13.13 8.04 10.81
C ASP A 272 12.53 9.25 10.09
N THR A 273 13.03 9.54 8.88
CA THR A 273 12.69 10.78 8.17
C THR A 273 11.85 10.58 6.91
N GLY A 274 11.72 9.35 6.41
CA GLY A 274 11.05 9.05 5.14
C GLY A 274 11.83 9.49 3.91
N LYS A 275 13.04 10.05 4.06
CA LYS A 275 13.85 10.51 2.94
C LYS A 275 14.39 9.32 2.14
N VAL A 276 14.25 9.35 0.81
CA VAL A 276 14.96 8.41 -0.09
C VAL A 276 16.46 8.69 -0.01
N GLU A 277 17.23 7.69 0.39
CA GLU A 277 18.69 7.75 0.49
C GLU A 277 19.35 7.16 -0.75
N GLU A 278 18.88 6.01 -1.22
CA GLU A 278 19.46 5.31 -2.37
C GLU A 278 18.38 4.79 -3.33
N THR A 279 18.79 4.57 -4.58
CA THR A 279 17.92 4.07 -5.65
C THR A 279 18.69 3.09 -6.53
N VAL A 280 18.08 1.95 -6.85
CA VAL A 280 18.66 0.90 -7.69
C VAL A 280 17.69 0.55 -8.80
N ASP A 281 18.09 0.82 -10.04
CA ASP A 281 17.35 0.44 -11.24
C ASP A 281 17.58 -1.04 -11.56
N ILE A 282 16.49 -1.76 -11.82
CA ILE A 282 16.51 -3.20 -12.10
C ILE A 282 15.75 -3.43 -13.42
N PRO A 283 16.34 -3.06 -14.57
CA PRO A 283 15.67 -3.06 -15.87
C PRO A 283 15.25 -4.45 -16.34
N ASP A 284 15.91 -5.50 -15.85
CA ASP A 284 15.69 -6.89 -16.27
C ASP A 284 14.55 -7.59 -15.51
N PHE A 285 14.01 -6.95 -14.47
CA PHE A 285 12.88 -7.46 -13.71
C PHE A 285 11.58 -6.83 -14.24
N ASP A 286 10.61 -7.66 -14.63
CA ASP A 286 9.37 -7.17 -15.25
C ASP A 286 8.54 -6.31 -14.29
N GLY A 287 8.44 -5.01 -14.62
CA GLY A 287 7.63 -4.03 -13.92
C GLY A 287 6.17 -3.97 -14.37
N LEU A 288 5.77 -4.73 -15.40
CA LEU A 288 4.43 -4.70 -15.96
C LEU A 288 3.38 -5.24 -14.96
N GLN A 289 2.15 -4.74 -15.08
CA GLN A 289 1.00 -5.12 -14.24
C GLN A 289 1.30 -4.94 -12.75
N LEU A 290 1.55 -6.01 -12.02
CA LEU A 290 1.79 -5.96 -10.59
C LEU A 290 3.26 -5.71 -10.24
N GLY A 291 4.16 -5.85 -11.21
CA GLY A 291 5.61 -5.66 -11.03
C GLY A 291 6.17 -6.50 -9.88
N ALA A 292 7.08 -5.89 -9.12
CA ALA A 292 7.54 -6.46 -7.85
C ALA A 292 6.36 -6.55 -6.87
N TYR A 293 6.22 -7.70 -6.22
CA TYR A 293 5.04 -8.02 -5.42
C TYR A 293 5.37 -8.08 -3.93
N GLY A 294 6.10 -9.10 -3.48
CA GLY A 294 6.54 -9.25 -2.09
C GLY A 294 8.03 -9.02 -1.96
N GLY A 295 8.49 -8.58 -0.79
CA GLY A 295 9.91 -8.44 -0.49
C GLY A 295 10.21 -8.72 0.98
N ALA A 296 11.45 -9.08 1.26
CA ALA A 296 12.00 -9.35 2.58
C ALA A 296 13.46 -8.90 2.63
N VAL A 297 13.99 -8.72 3.83
CA VAL A 297 15.36 -8.30 4.07
C VAL A 297 16.10 -9.38 4.87
N ASP A 298 17.36 -9.67 4.50
CA ASP A 298 18.23 -10.56 5.29
C ASP A 298 18.97 -9.82 6.41
N MET A 299 19.73 -10.56 7.21
CA MET A 299 20.49 -10.01 8.35
C MET A 299 21.61 -9.04 7.94
N ASP A 300 21.97 -8.98 6.66
CA ASP A 300 22.97 -8.05 6.15
C ASP A 300 22.30 -6.79 5.55
N GLY A 301 20.96 -6.69 5.64
CA GLY A 301 20.18 -5.59 5.10
C GLY A 301 19.83 -5.75 3.60
N ASN A 302 20.21 -6.85 2.96
CA ASN A 302 19.97 -7.05 1.53
C ASN A 302 18.48 -7.29 1.28
N LEU A 303 17.94 -6.61 0.26
CA LEU A 303 16.57 -6.80 -0.17
C LEU A 303 16.46 -8.03 -1.09
N TYR A 304 15.46 -8.86 -0.84
CA TYR A 304 14.99 -9.89 -1.76
C TYR A 304 13.55 -9.60 -2.14
N PHE A 305 13.19 -9.72 -3.42
CA PHE A 305 11.81 -9.55 -3.84
C PHE A 305 11.46 -10.41 -5.04
N VAL A 306 10.15 -10.64 -5.21
CA VAL A 306 9.60 -11.57 -6.21
C VAL A 306 8.39 -10.95 -6.90
N PRO A 307 8.06 -11.38 -8.14
CA PRO A 307 6.83 -11.00 -8.80
C PRO A 307 5.64 -11.79 -8.24
N MET A 308 4.41 -11.44 -8.62
CA MET A 308 3.24 -12.26 -8.26
C MET A 308 3.23 -13.52 -9.13
N GLY A 309 3.69 -14.64 -8.57
CA GLY A 309 3.91 -15.86 -9.33
C GLY A 309 2.73 -16.35 -10.18
N GLY A 310 1.47 -16.11 -9.81
CA GLY A 310 0.30 -16.55 -10.59
C GLY A 310 -0.10 -15.66 -11.77
N ILE A 311 0.32 -14.38 -11.76
CA ILE A 311 -0.19 -13.34 -12.69
C ILE A 311 0.93 -12.81 -13.59
N THR A 312 2.19 -12.88 -13.14
CA THR A 312 3.33 -12.45 -13.96
C THR A 312 3.62 -13.46 -15.06
N LEU A 313 3.49 -12.99 -16.30
CA LEU A 313 3.84 -13.75 -17.50
C LEU A 313 5.37 -13.74 -17.67
N GLY A 314 5.97 -14.88 -17.99
CA GLY A 314 7.41 -14.98 -18.26
C GLY A 314 8.25 -15.47 -17.08
N LYS A 315 9.51 -15.03 -17.01
CA LYS A 315 10.48 -15.52 -16.02
C LYS A 315 10.16 -14.98 -14.64
N LYS A 316 10.04 -15.88 -13.67
CA LYS A 316 9.81 -15.54 -12.26
C LYS A 316 11.15 -15.49 -11.58
N TYR A 317 11.72 -14.29 -11.50
CA TYR A 317 12.99 -14.09 -10.83
C TYR A 317 12.80 -13.92 -9.32
N LEU A 318 13.75 -14.46 -8.56
CA LEU A 318 14.07 -13.90 -7.25
C LEU A 318 15.13 -12.83 -7.48
N ALA A 319 14.79 -11.57 -7.20
CA ALA A 319 15.74 -10.48 -7.24
C ALA A 319 16.39 -10.32 -5.86
N LYS A 320 17.71 -10.12 -5.83
CA LYS A 320 18.47 -9.66 -4.66
C LYS A 320 19.06 -8.29 -4.97
N VAL A 321 18.96 -7.33 -4.05
CA VAL A 321 19.70 -6.07 -4.06
C VAL A 321 20.64 -6.05 -2.85
N ASP A 322 21.92 -5.85 -3.11
CA ASP A 322 22.94 -5.77 -2.07
C ASP A 322 22.87 -4.41 -1.36
N TYR A 323 22.83 -4.44 -0.02
CA TYR A 323 22.70 -3.23 0.79
C TYR A 323 23.96 -2.35 0.76
N SER A 324 25.15 -2.97 0.72
CA SER A 324 26.42 -2.24 0.83
C SER A 324 26.90 -1.71 -0.51
N PHE A 325 26.69 -2.47 -1.58
CA PHE A 325 27.20 -2.15 -2.92
C PHE A 325 26.12 -1.63 -3.87
N LEU A 326 24.83 -1.72 -3.49
CA LEU A 326 23.70 -1.29 -4.30
C LEU A 326 23.63 -1.97 -5.68
N THR A 327 24.21 -3.16 -5.79
CA THR A 327 24.16 -4.00 -6.99
C THR A 327 23.04 -5.02 -6.89
N TYR A 328 22.42 -5.39 -8.01
CA TYR A 328 21.36 -6.41 -8.03
C TYR A 328 21.79 -7.71 -8.73
N LYS A 329 21.09 -8.80 -8.39
CA LYS A 329 21.18 -10.09 -9.08
C LYS A 329 19.79 -10.71 -9.23
N LEU A 330 19.52 -11.28 -10.39
CA LEU A 330 18.32 -12.09 -10.64
C LEU A 330 18.68 -13.58 -10.61
N HIS A 331 17.87 -14.37 -9.93
CA HIS A 331 17.99 -15.81 -9.78
C HIS A 331 16.83 -16.54 -10.46
#